data_AF-A0A5B7CXV4-F1
#
_entry.id   AF-A0A5B7CXV4-F1
#
_cell.length_a   1.000
_cell.length_b   1.000
_cell.length_c   1.000
_cell.angle_alpha   90.00
_cell.angle_beta   90.00
_cell.angle_gamma   90.00
#
_symmetry.space_group_name_H-M   'P 1'
#
loop_
_entity.id
_entity.type
_entity.pdbx_description
1 polymer ?
#
loop_
_entity_poly.entity_id
_entity_poly.type
_entity_poly.pdbx_seq_one_letter_code
_entity_poly.pdbx_strand_id
1 'polypeptide(L)'
;MPLPRALHVPFLALVWCVVSLCASRLNVPRVLLPYNHHTPTNFTLKVYNGGCYKWECSRQEVALLAGVEEDGCANEVVVSAISRSPSRQTAIILAQDSGSGDVLRCDVLVDAIHNLEIITTTRELYEEEAPEAFEVQAYDSLGNQFSTLEGMEMIWELETLTGQESSAGPQSVLRWV
;
A
#
# COMPACT_ATOMS: atom_id res chain seq x y z
N MET A 1 -47.29 -9.05 -41.60
CA MET A 1 -45.96 -8.40 -41.59
C MET A 1 -45.54 -8.18 -40.14
N PRO A 2 -44.57 -8.94 -39.59
CA PRO A 2 -44.12 -8.75 -38.23
C PRO A 2 -43.04 -7.66 -38.18
N LEU A 3 -43.16 -6.73 -37.23
CA LEU A 3 -42.14 -5.73 -36.90
C LEU A 3 -40.94 -6.43 -36.22
N PRO A 4 -39.68 -6.12 -36.55
CA PRO A 4 -38.53 -6.73 -35.88
C PRO A 4 -38.35 -6.15 -34.47
N ARG A 5 -38.59 -6.95 -33.44
CA ARG A 5 -38.39 -6.62 -32.00
C ARG A 5 -36.95 -6.90 -31.50
N ALA A 6 -35.94 -6.88 -32.35
CA ALA A 6 -34.62 -7.45 -32.01
C ALA A 6 -33.45 -6.44 -31.92
N LEU A 7 -33.69 -5.13 -32.03
CA LEU A 7 -32.58 -4.14 -32.04
C LEU A 7 -32.27 -3.51 -30.66
N HIS A 8 -33.15 -3.65 -29.66
CA HIS A 8 -32.96 -2.98 -28.36
C HIS A 8 -32.00 -3.70 -27.42
N VAL A 9 -31.90 -5.03 -27.50
CA VAL A 9 -31.04 -5.84 -26.62
C VAL A 9 -29.54 -5.60 -26.84
N PRO A 10 -29.00 -5.58 -28.07
CA PRO A 10 -27.57 -5.31 -28.28
C PRO A 10 -27.21 -3.86 -27.94
N PHE A 11 -28.12 -2.91 -28.15
CA PHE A 11 -27.90 -1.50 -27.81
C PHE A 11 -27.86 -1.28 -26.29
N LEU A 12 -28.78 -1.87 -25.53
CA LEU A 12 -28.77 -1.83 -24.07
C LEU A 12 -27.53 -2.51 -23.47
N ALA A 13 -27.10 -3.65 -24.03
CA ALA A 13 -25.88 -4.32 -23.61
C ALA A 13 -24.62 -3.50 -23.90
N LEU A 14 -24.57 -2.82 -25.05
CA LEU A 14 -23.47 -1.95 -25.42
C LEU A 14 -23.42 -0.70 -24.53
N VAL A 15 -24.55 -0.07 -24.25
CA VAL A 15 -24.66 1.07 -23.33
C VAL A 15 -24.24 0.68 -21.91
N TRP A 16 -24.66 -0.50 -21.42
CA TRP A 16 -24.22 -1.00 -20.10
C TRP A 16 -22.72 -1.25 -20.05
N CYS A 17 -22.13 -1.80 -21.13
CA CYS A 17 -20.70 -2.02 -21.24
C CYS A 17 -19.92 -0.70 -21.20
N VAL A 18 -20.40 0.33 -21.92
CA VAL A 18 -19.77 1.67 -21.95
C VAL A 18 -19.85 2.37 -20.60
N VAL A 19 -20.99 2.31 -19.90
CA VAL A 19 -21.13 2.91 -18.55
C VAL A 19 -20.21 2.24 -17.53
N SER A 20 -20.02 0.91 -17.62
CA SER A 20 -19.12 0.17 -16.73
C SER A 20 -17.64 0.54 -16.90
N LEU A 21 -17.22 1.04 -18.06
CA LEU A 21 -15.83 1.42 -18.34
C LEU A 21 -15.43 2.76 -17.71
N CYS A 22 -16.40 3.58 -17.29
CA CYS A 22 -16.16 4.91 -16.72
C CYS A 22 -16.28 4.97 -15.19
N ALA A 23 -16.45 3.83 -14.51
CA ALA A 23 -16.57 3.82 -13.06
C ALA A 23 -15.24 4.25 -12.39
N SER A 24 -15.31 5.26 -11.53
CA SER A 24 -14.19 5.68 -10.69
C SER A 24 -13.86 4.60 -9.66
N ARG A 25 -12.57 4.40 -9.38
CA ARG A 25 -12.11 3.41 -8.39
C ARG A 25 -10.82 3.87 -7.71
N LEU A 26 -10.63 3.44 -6.47
CA LEU A 26 -9.38 3.63 -5.75
C LEU A 26 -8.30 2.66 -6.26
N ASN A 27 -7.04 3.01 -6.06
CA ASN A 27 -5.90 2.13 -6.28
C ASN A 27 -5.96 0.86 -5.42
N VAL A 28 -6.49 0.98 -4.20
CA VAL A 28 -6.68 -0.15 -3.29
C VAL A 28 -7.97 0.01 -2.47
N PRO A 29 -8.71 -1.08 -2.19
CA PRO A 29 -9.87 -1.05 -1.30
C PRO A 29 -9.49 -1.08 0.19
N ARG A 30 -8.24 -1.46 0.49
CA ARG A 30 -7.75 -1.67 1.85
C ARG A 30 -6.24 -1.46 1.92
N VAL A 31 -5.78 -0.87 3.01
CA VAL A 31 -4.34 -0.73 3.34
C VAL A 31 -4.07 -1.25 4.74
N LEU A 32 -2.91 -1.86 4.93
CA LEU A 32 -2.38 -2.28 6.22
C LEU A 32 -1.08 -1.53 6.46
N LEU A 33 -1.06 -0.64 7.46
CA LEU A 33 0.06 0.23 7.79
C LEU A 33 0.60 -0.11 9.19
N PRO A 34 1.92 -0.04 9.41
CA PRO A 34 2.48 -0.25 10.73
C PRO A 34 2.09 0.90 11.66
N TYR A 35 1.91 0.60 12.94
CA TYR A 35 1.70 1.66 13.94
C TYR A 35 2.93 2.55 14.07
N ASN A 36 2.69 3.79 14.47
CA ASN A 36 3.69 4.83 14.58
C ASN A 36 4.55 4.63 15.83
N HIS A 37 5.79 4.16 15.63
CA HIS A 37 6.82 4.13 16.66
C HIS A 37 7.49 5.50 16.89
N HIS A 38 7.76 6.23 15.80
CA HIS A 38 8.41 7.54 15.84
C HIS A 38 7.96 8.39 14.64
N THR A 39 8.15 7.84 13.44
CA THR A 39 7.79 8.45 12.17
C THR A 39 6.54 7.76 11.60
N PRO A 40 5.47 8.51 11.30
CA PRO A 40 4.31 7.96 10.61
C PRO A 40 4.68 7.38 9.24
N THR A 41 4.13 6.21 8.92
CA THR A 41 4.21 5.69 7.55
C THR A 41 3.12 6.31 6.68
N ASN A 42 3.46 6.54 5.42
CA ASN A 42 2.59 7.22 4.47
C ASN A 42 2.16 6.25 3.36
N PHE A 43 0.90 6.36 2.95
CA PHE A 43 0.37 5.66 1.79
C PHE A 43 -0.50 6.59 0.96
N THR A 44 -0.28 6.65 -0.36
CA THR A 44 -1.06 7.49 -1.26
C THR A 44 -2.29 6.73 -1.76
N LEU A 45 -3.48 7.20 -1.39
CA LEU A 45 -4.72 6.79 -2.04
C LEU A 45 -4.93 7.64 -3.29
N LYS A 46 -5.27 6.98 -4.39
CA LYS A 46 -5.47 7.60 -5.70
C LYS A 46 -6.77 7.12 -6.32
N VAL A 47 -7.54 8.03 -6.88
CA VAL A 47 -8.70 7.69 -7.71
C VAL A 47 -8.30 7.63 -9.19
N TYR A 48 -8.62 6.53 -9.84
CA TYR A 48 -8.50 6.38 -11.29
C TYR A 48 -9.72 6.94 -12.02
N ASN A 49 -9.51 7.34 -13.28
CA ASN A 49 -10.51 7.96 -14.16
C ASN A 49 -10.86 9.42 -13.83
N GLY A 50 -10.05 10.07 -12.96
CA GLY A 50 -10.19 11.49 -12.63
C GLY A 50 -11.40 11.80 -11.75
N GLY A 51 -11.69 13.09 -11.59
CA GLY A 51 -12.77 13.60 -10.74
C GLY A 51 -12.28 14.68 -9.78
N CYS A 52 -13.12 15.01 -8.81
CA CYS A 52 -12.87 16.03 -7.79
C CYS A 52 -13.39 15.51 -6.45
N TYR A 53 -12.52 14.79 -5.72
CA TYR A 53 -12.93 14.07 -4.52
C TYR A 53 -12.66 14.84 -3.23
N LYS A 54 -13.67 14.89 -2.37
CA LYS A 54 -13.56 15.31 -0.97
C LYS A 54 -13.22 14.10 -0.13
N TRP A 55 -12.18 14.23 0.70
CA TRP A 55 -11.64 13.13 1.49
C TRP A 55 -11.99 13.30 2.97
N GLU A 56 -12.49 12.23 3.58
CA GLU A 56 -12.82 12.20 5.00
C GLU A 56 -12.25 10.93 5.66
N CYS A 57 -11.74 11.08 6.88
CA CYS A 57 -11.29 9.97 7.72
C CYS A 57 -12.22 9.82 8.92
N SER A 58 -12.77 8.61 9.11
CA SER A 58 -13.71 8.34 10.20
C SER A 58 -13.08 8.47 11.60
N ARG A 59 -11.76 8.32 11.71
CA ARG A 59 -11.00 8.25 12.97
C ARG A 59 -9.63 8.91 12.83
N GLN A 60 -9.60 10.21 13.09
CA GLN A 60 -8.39 11.04 12.96
C GLN A 60 -7.31 10.67 13.96
N GLU A 61 -7.62 9.96 15.04
CA GLU A 61 -6.63 9.45 16.00
C GLU A 61 -5.87 8.22 15.48
N VAL A 62 -6.38 7.57 14.41
CA VAL A 62 -5.75 6.38 13.80
C VAL A 62 -4.90 6.79 12.59
N ALA A 63 -5.46 7.59 11.69
CA ALA A 63 -4.80 8.05 10.48
C ALA A 63 -5.18 9.49 10.13
N LEU A 64 -4.21 10.25 9.63
CA LEU A 64 -4.40 11.61 9.12
C LEU A 64 -4.33 11.65 7.60
N LEU A 65 -4.99 12.65 7.02
CA LEU A 65 -4.99 12.92 5.60
C LEU A 65 -4.19 14.18 5.30
N ALA A 66 -3.34 14.13 4.28
CA ALA A 66 -2.58 15.28 3.78
C ALA A 66 -2.68 15.38 2.25
N GLY A 67 -2.48 16.58 1.70
CA GLY A 67 -2.55 16.82 0.25
C GLY A 67 -3.94 17.18 -0.28
N VAL A 68 -4.87 17.60 0.59
CA VAL A 68 -6.13 18.21 0.16
C VAL A 68 -5.86 19.69 -0.14
N GLU A 69 -5.97 20.11 -1.40
CA GLU A 69 -5.74 21.50 -1.85
C GLU A 69 -6.82 22.48 -1.36
N GLU A 70 -6.54 23.79 -1.43
CA GLU A 70 -7.46 24.87 -0.98
C GLU A 70 -8.82 24.87 -1.70
N ASP A 71 -8.86 24.40 -2.96
CA ASP A 71 -10.10 24.26 -3.75
C ASP A 71 -11.02 23.14 -3.22
N GLY A 72 -10.57 22.40 -2.21
CA GLY A 72 -11.38 21.48 -1.40
C GLY A 72 -11.63 20.12 -2.04
N CYS A 73 -10.95 19.78 -3.13
CA CYS A 73 -10.97 18.42 -3.67
C CYS A 73 -9.63 18.02 -4.28
N ALA A 74 -9.33 16.72 -4.24
CA ALA A 74 -8.09 16.15 -4.77
C ALA A 74 -8.34 14.77 -5.37
N ASN A 75 -7.58 14.39 -6.39
CA ASN A 75 -7.63 13.02 -6.93
C ASN A 75 -6.75 12.03 -6.16
N GLU A 76 -5.86 12.55 -5.33
CA GLU A 76 -4.93 11.79 -4.50
C GLU A 76 -4.90 12.39 -3.09
N VAL A 77 -4.70 11.54 -2.09
CA VAL A 77 -4.49 11.97 -0.71
C VAL A 77 -3.45 11.07 -0.06
N VAL A 78 -2.58 11.66 0.75
CA VAL A 78 -1.62 10.91 1.56
C VAL A 78 -2.28 10.54 2.88
N VAL A 79 -2.24 9.25 3.20
CA VAL A 79 -2.73 8.68 4.45
C VAL A 79 -1.52 8.42 5.35
N SER A 80 -1.44 9.11 6.48
CA SER A 80 -0.38 8.92 7.47
C SER A 80 -0.90 8.11 8.66
N ALA A 81 -0.29 6.96 8.94
CA ALA A 81 -0.61 6.16 10.13
C ALA A 81 -0.02 6.82 11.39
N ILE A 82 -0.86 7.46 12.20
CA ILE A 82 -0.39 8.23 13.37
C ILE A 82 -0.59 7.52 14.70
N SER A 83 -1.41 6.47 14.74
CA SER A 83 -1.65 5.72 15.96
C SER A 83 -0.36 5.14 16.50
N ARG A 84 -0.14 5.30 17.82
CA ARG A 84 0.98 4.69 18.53
C ARG A 84 0.61 3.39 19.25
N SER A 85 -0.61 2.90 19.04
CA SER A 85 -1.08 1.69 19.70
C SER A 85 -0.56 0.46 18.95
N PRO A 86 0.08 -0.50 19.63
CA PRO A 86 0.46 -1.78 19.01
C PRO A 86 -0.74 -2.70 18.79
N SER A 87 -1.91 -2.39 19.38
CA SER A 87 -3.15 -3.13 19.09
C SER A 87 -3.74 -2.69 17.76
N ARG A 88 -4.29 -3.66 17.00
CA ARG A 88 -4.96 -3.41 15.72
C ARG A 88 -6.04 -2.33 15.86
N GLN A 89 -5.92 -1.30 15.03
CA GLN A 89 -6.89 -0.23 14.89
C GLN A 89 -7.36 -0.11 13.44
N THR A 90 -8.57 0.40 13.25
CA THR A 90 -9.19 0.55 11.93
C THR A 90 -9.75 1.94 11.77
N ALA A 91 -9.55 2.55 10.61
CA ALA A 91 -10.23 3.75 10.16
C ALA A 91 -10.81 3.51 8.76
N ILE A 92 -11.79 4.32 8.38
CA ILE A 92 -12.41 4.29 7.06
C ILE A 92 -12.13 5.63 6.41
N ILE A 93 -11.59 5.58 5.20
CA ILE A 93 -11.43 6.76 4.35
C ILE A 93 -12.52 6.73 3.29
N LEU A 94 -13.22 7.86 3.16
CA LEU A 94 -14.22 8.09 2.12
C LEU A 94 -13.72 9.15 1.16
N ALA A 95 -13.93 8.91 -0.13
CA ALA A 95 -13.67 9.86 -1.20
C ALA A 95 -14.98 10.12 -1.94
N GLN A 96 -15.57 11.30 -1.78
CA GLN A 96 -16.83 11.66 -2.42
C GLN A 96 -16.58 12.57 -3.62
N ASP A 97 -16.99 12.16 -4.82
CA ASP A 97 -16.91 13.00 -6.01
C ASP A 97 -17.91 14.17 -5.90
N SER A 98 -17.41 15.39 -6.11
CA SER A 98 -18.23 16.60 -6.00
C SER A 98 -19.19 16.77 -7.17
N GLY A 99 -18.93 16.11 -8.31
CA GLY A 99 -19.75 16.16 -9.51
C GLY A 99 -20.90 15.14 -9.51
N SER A 100 -20.56 13.85 -9.36
CA SER A 100 -21.56 12.77 -9.39
C SER A 100 -22.18 12.46 -8.03
N GLY A 101 -21.49 12.80 -6.93
CA GLY A 101 -21.86 12.39 -5.58
C GLY A 101 -21.45 10.96 -5.22
N ASP A 102 -20.77 10.24 -6.12
CA ASP A 102 -20.30 8.87 -5.87
C ASP A 102 -19.29 8.82 -4.72
N VAL A 103 -19.39 7.78 -3.90
CA VAL A 103 -18.51 7.60 -2.73
C VAL A 103 -17.67 6.35 -2.91
N LEU A 104 -16.36 6.54 -2.88
CA LEU A 104 -15.38 5.46 -2.81
C LEU A 104 -14.93 5.27 -1.37
N ARG A 105 -14.56 4.04 -1.02
CA ARG A 105 -14.20 3.65 0.35
C ARG A 105 -12.87 2.90 0.37
N CYS A 106 -12.01 3.27 1.31
CA CYS A 106 -10.84 2.49 1.69
C CYS A 106 -10.88 2.14 3.18
N ASP A 107 -10.63 0.86 3.52
CA ASP A 107 -10.38 0.47 4.91
C ASP A 107 -8.88 0.64 5.24
N VAL A 108 -8.56 1.42 6.26
CA VAL A 108 -7.19 1.57 6.80
C VAL A 108 -7.07 0.73 8.05
N LEU A 109 -6.15 -0.23 8.06
CA LEU A 109 -5.77 -0.97 9.25
C LEU A 109 -4.39 -0.51 9.70
N VAL A 110 -4.26 -0.21 10.98
CA VAL A 110 -2.98 0.11 11.63
C VAL A 110 -2.68 -0.99 12.64
N ASP A 111 -1.53 -1.64 12.54
CA ASP A 111 -1.21 -2.84 13.33
C ASP A 111 0.29 -3.00 13.62
N ALA A 112 0.62 -3.93 14.51
CA ALA A 112 1.99 -4.28 14.83
C ALA A 112 2.61 -5.24 13.81
N ILE A 113 3.86 -4.97 13.46
CA ILE A 113 4.70 -5.91 12.71
C ILE A 113 5.07 -7.07 13.64
N HIS A 114 4.83 -8.29 13.17
CA HIS A 114 5.15 -9.52 13.89
C HIS A 114 6.31 -10.28 13.25
N ASN A 115 6.50 -10.15 11.95
CA ASN A 115 7.57 -10.81 11.21
C ASN A 115 8.17 -9.86 10.18
N LEU A 116 9.49 -9.94 9.98
CA LEU A 116 10.23 -9.26 8.91
C LEU A 116 10.93 -10.32 8.07
N GLU A 117 10.94 -10.14 6.75
CA GLU A 117 11.60 -11.04 5.82
C GLU A 117 12.41 -10.25 4.79
N ILE A 118 13.62 -10.73 4.51
CA ILE A 118 14.42 -10.24 3.39
C ILE A 118 14.03 -11.00 2.12
N ILE A 119 13.53 -10.26 1.13
CA ILE A 119 13.19 -10.76 -0.18
C ILE A 119 14.35 -10.44 -1.13
N THR A 120 14.96 -11.50 -1.67
CA THR A 120 16.11 -11.42 -2.57
C THR A 120 16.07 -12.56 -3.58
N THR A 121 16.67 -12.35 -4.75
CA THR A 121 16.96 -13.41 -5.72
C THR A 121 18.23 -14.19 -5.38
N THR A 122 19.15 -13.58 -4.64
CA THR A 122 20.48 -14.12 -4.35
C THR A 122 20.72 -14.11 -2.85
N ARG A 123 20.76 -15.31 -2.27
CA ARG A 123 20.93 -15.51 -0.82
C ARG A 123 22.39 -15.48 -0.37
N GLU A 124 23.31 -15.69 -1.29
CA GLU A 124 24.74 -15.80 -1.04
C GLU A 124 25.44 -14.91 -2.07
N LEU A 125 26.19 -13.93 -1.60
CA LEU A 125 26.93 -12.99 -2.43
C LEU A 125 28.41 -13.12 -2.15
N TYR A 126 29.20 -13.36 -3.20
CA TYR A 126 30.66 -13.42 -3.12
C TYR A 126 31.28 -12.02 -3.28
N GLU A 127 32.48 -11.80 -2.73
CA GLU A 127 33.16 -10.51 -2.74
C GLU A 127 33.49 -10.00 -4.16
N GLU A 128 33.71 -10.93 -5.09
CA GLU A 128 33.95 -10.67 -6.51
C GLU A 128 32.69 -10.40 -7.33
N GLU A 129 31.49 -10.61 -6.76
CA GLU A 129 30.21 -10.40 -7.44
C GLU A 129 29.75 -8.94 -7.36
N ALA A 130 28.90 -8.55 -8.31
CA ALA A 130 28.33 -7.21 -8.31
C ALA A 130 27.31 -7.06 -7.16
N PRO A 131 27.16 -5.86 -6.56
CA PRO A 131 26.16 -5.62 -5.51
C PRO A 131 24.74 -5.97 -5.98
N GLU A 132 23.98 -6.61 -5.10
CA GLU A 132 22.59 -6.97 -5.36
C GLU A 132 21.61 -6.18 -4.49
N ALA A 133 20.43 -5.93 -5.06
CA ALA A 133 19.31 -5.32 -4.35
C ALA A 133 18.49 -6.39 -3.63
N PHE A 134 18.06 -6.08 -2.43
CA PHE A 134 17.09 -6.86 -1.67
C PHE A 134 16.04 -5.91 -1.09
N GLU A 135 14.89 -6.46 -0.71
CA GLU A 135 13.78 -5.73 -0.13
C GLU A 135 13.41 -6.32 1.22
N VAL A 136 12.83 -5.51 2.11
CA VAL A 136 12.25 -5.98 3.37
C VAL A 136 10.75 -6.00 3.24
N GLN A 137 10.14 -7.12 3.60
CA GLN A 137 8.71 -7.24 3.78
C GLN A 137 8.39 -7.44 5.26
N ALA A 138 7.24 -6.95 5.67
CA ALA A 138 6.75 -7.14 7.03
C ALA A 138 5.37 -7.78 7.00
N TYR A 139 5.06 -8.54 8.05
CA TYR A 139 3.79 -9.23 8.19
C TYR A 139 3.18 -9.04 9.58
N ASP A 140 1.85 -8.99 9.64
CA ASP A 140 1.10 -9.00 10.90
C ASP A 140 1.03 -10.42 11.50
N SER A 141 0.41 -10.57 12.68
CA SER A 141 0.26 -11.86 13.37
C SER A 141 -0.54 -12.91 12.59
N LEU A 142 -1.28 -12.48 11.57
CA LEU A 142 -2.10 -13.33 10.72
C LEU A 142 -1.39 -13.66 9.38
N GLY A 143 -0.18 -13.15 9.16
CA GLY A 143 0.58 -13.32 7.93
C GLY A 143 0.17 -12.38 6.81
N ASN A 144 -0.57 -11.29 7.09
CA ASN A 144 -0.87 -10.28 6.07
C ASN A 144 0.34 -9.35 5.88
N GLN A 145 0.73 -9.13 4.63
CA GLN A 145 1.81 -8.20 4.29
C GLN A 145 1.38 -6.75 4.52
N PHE A 146 2.26 -5.96 5.13
CA PHE A 146 2.06 -4.51 5.23
C PHE A 146 2.13 -3.85 3.85
N SER A 147 1.25 -2.89 3.60
CA SER A 147 1.12 -2.22 2.30
C SER A 147 2.32 -1.33 1.97
N THR A 148 3.04 -0.87 2.99
CA THR A 148 4.27 -0.08 2.86
C THR A 148 5.05 -0.11 4.18
N LEU A 149 6.37 0.02 4.08
CA LEU A 149 7.28 0.28 5.19
C LEU A 149 7.97 1.65 5.03
N GLU A 150 7.50 2.46 4.09
CA GLU A 150 8.05 3.79 3.83
C GLU A 150 7.98 4.66 5.09
N GLY A 151 9.13 5.24 5.47
CA GLY A 151 9.28 6.04 6.68
C GLY A 151 9.71 5.24 7.91
N MET A 152 9.83 3.91 7.81
CA MET A 152 10.43 3.10 8.88
C MET A 152 11.96 3.12 8.78
N GLU A 153 12.59 3.35 9.92
CA GLU A 153 14.05 3.26 10.07
C GLU A 153 14.45 1.81 10.36
N MET A 154 15.44 1.31 9.64
CA MET A 154 15.99 -0.03 9.81
C MET A 154 17.47 0.06 10.15
N ILE A 155 17.88 -0.75 11.12
CA ILE A 155 19.28 -0.90 11.50
C ILE A 155 19.78 -2.18 10.84
N TRP A 156 20.89 -2.07 10.11
CA TRP A 156 21.52 -3.17 9.41
C TRP A 156 22.82 -3.52 10.12
N GLU A 157 22.97 -4.78 10.54
CA GLU A 157 24.17 -5.28 11.20
C GLU A 157 24.77 -6.42 10.39
N LEU A 158 26.10 -6.40 10.22
CA LEU A 158 26.84 -7.49 9.60
C LEU A 158 27.46 -8.34 10.71
N GLU A 159 27.00 -9.59 10.83
CA GLU A 159 27.60 -10.57 11.74
C GLU A 159 28.56 -11.48 10.98
N THR A 160 29.79 -11.57 11.47
CA THR A 160 30.75 -12.58 11.00
C THR A 160 30.47 -13.91 11.69
N LEU A 161 30.03 -14.90 10.92
CA LEU A 161 29.86 -16.27 11.40
C LEU A 161 31.24 -16.94 11.53
N THR A 162 32.01 -16.60 12.56
CA THR A 162 33.33 -17.21 12.81
C THR A 162 33.34 -18.00 14.12
N GLY A 163 33.27 -19.33 13.98
CA GLY A 163 33.87 -20.27 14.94
C GLY A 163 35.34 -20.56 14.65
N GLN A 164 35.99 -19.81 13.76
CA GLN A 164 37.37 -20.08 13.35
C GLN A 164 38.14 -18.77 13.14
N GLU A 165 39.11 -18.53 14.02
CA GLU A 165 40.16 -17.54 13.82
C GLU A 165 40.94 -17.88 12.55
N SER A 166 40.66 -17.17 11.46
CA SER A 166 41.60 -17.05 10.36
C SER A 166 41.18 -15.89 9.50
N SER A 167 42.16 -15.02 9.21
CA SER A 167 42.16 -14.01 8.15
C SER A 167 41.17 -14.33 7.04
N ALA A 168 40.32 -13.37 6.66
CA ALA A 168 39.42 -13.45 5.50
C ALA A 168 40.16 -14.15 4.34
N GLY A 169 39.83 -15.43 4.14
CA GLY A 169 40.36 -16.20 3.04
C GLY A 169 39.70 -15.73 1.74
N PRO A 170 40.20 -16.16 0.57
CA PRO A 170 39.73 -15.72 -0.75
C PRO A 170 38.30 -16.17 -1.12
N GLN A 171 37.43 -16.44 -0.14
CA GLN A 171 36.05 -16.88 -0.30
C GLN A 171 35.18 -16.36 0.85
N SER A 172 35.14 -15.04 1.03
CA SER A 172 34.18 -14.42 1.92
C SER A 172 32.79 -14.44 1.25
N VAL A 173 31.76 -14.84 2.00
CA VAL A 173 30.37 -14.94 1.50
C VAL A 173 29.47 -14.18 2.44
N LEU A 174 28.68 -13.26 1.89
CA LEU A 174 27.60 -12.58 2.60
C LEU A 174 26.33 -13.40 2.45
N ARG A 175 25.64 -13.64 3.57
CA ARG A 175 24.35 -14.32 3.59
C ARG A 175 23.32 -13.44 4.28
N TRP A 176 22.17 -13.26 3.62
CA TRP A 176 20.98 -12.67 4.22
C TRP A 176 20.29 -13.73 5.08
N VAL A 177 20.12 -13.45 6.37
CA VAL A 177 19.47 -14.35 7.35
C VAL A 177 18.13 -13.76 7.77
#